data_AF-A0A165LYN2-F1
#
_entry.id   AF-A0A165LYN2-F1
#
_cell.length_a   1.000
_cell.length_b   1.000
_cell.length_c   1.000
_cell.angle_alpha   90.00
_cell.angle_beta   90.00
_cell.angle_gamma   90.00
#
_symmetry.space_group_name_H-M   'P 1'
#
loop_
_entity.id
_entity.type
_entity.pdbx_description
1 polymer ?
#
loop_
_entity_poly.entity_id
_entity_poly.type
_entity_poly.pdbx_seq_one_letter_code
_entity_poly.pdbx_strand_id
1 'polypeptide(L)'
;MLLKPNSRYPIGHSIVRASIPPGTLLYHGRGDSGYPYMDWLALDPEHSRIFARGENGTLFTFSTTRELKLLYFDGCSANKVGGVTDVQDLLVWGDADHDSDRWDWQSELDRINDTCAWGKPYGVDGYVRMEFDFEIMYCNISDGLQLVSAMPTVNGGGRPPPHGPESPGDDWKSAINFNPPVSPSHYYRATSHGLHTPREVGSHTGLRPLRSPPDPPEGWKGTWPVINNAIRHAGSWHNDFPGDVRVHPDSSSMITFYDPALTSLVVARRSMDRDDYRPGNIASVDMARVRADVAEMMARGFAERSGVDWRGLARVIQERFGDRLPYLRYLLHQPLANVSEQVSAVRKQLIVSLSPYMQRPGVGEPEWFAQTAQNCATRFTAHLPVDKFTKQERVLRNAVDEVLHEICRVLTMAWTEAFGVEAQSLDIAGALMEKWRAEVDTLIEWLDWPVWLKCYPACGVDEFCYIPQRGLPFDPDPDGDVDQTPRCIKIDSLWV
;
A
#
# COMPACT_ATOMS: atom_id res chain seq x y z
N MET A 1 -2.99 2.23 7.72
CA MET A 1 -2.55 2.10 6.31
C MET A 1 -2.68 0.63 5.93
N LEU A 2 -3.08 0.30 4.69
CA LEU A 2 -3.41 -1.08 4.32
C LEU A 2 -2.31 -1.69 3.44
N LEU A 3 -1.85 -2.90 3.76
CA LEU A 3 -0.79 -3.58 3.02
C LEU A 3 -1.30 -4.22 1.71
N LYS A 4 -2.47 -4.86 1.76
CA LYS A 4 -3.09 -5.55 0.62
C LYS A 4 -3.28 -4.70 -0.64
N PRO A 5 -3.89 -3.48 -0.58
CA PRO A 5 -4.06 -2.65 -1.77
C PRO A 5 -2.72 -2.20 -2.35
N ASN A 6 -1.73 -1.90 -1.51
CA ASN A 6 -0.37 -1.57 -1.96
C ASN A 6 0.30 -2.78 -2.61
N SER A 7 0.04 -4.00 -2.13
CA SER A 7 0.61 -5.22 -2.71
C SER A 7 0.00 -5.57 -4.08
N ARG A 8 -1.31 -5.34 -4.24
CA ARG A 8 -2.00 -5.49 -5.54
C ARG A 8 -1.47 -4.48 -6.57
N TYR A 9 -1.32 -3.23 -6.17
CA TYR A 9 -0.81 -2.14 -7.02
C TYR A 9 0.48 -1.57 -6.41
N PRO A 10 1.63 -2.21 -6.67
CA PRO A 10 2.91 -1.87 -6.03
C PRO A 10 3.45 -0.51 -6.46
N ILE A 11 3.09 -0.04 -7.65
CA ILE A 11 3.46 1.31 -8.11
C ILE A 11 2.51 2.32 -7.46
N GLY A 12 3.04 3.02 -6.45
CA GLY A 12 2.32 4.08 -5.74
C GLY A 12 1.99 5.27 -6.65
N HIS A 13 0.92 5.98 -6.32
CA HIS A 13 0.38 7.11 -7.06
C HIS A 13 -0.11 8.23 -6.14
N SER A 14 0.25 8.22 -4.87
CA SER A 14 -0.28 9.17 -3.88
C SER A 14 0.78 9.67 -2.90
N ILE A 15 0.65 10.94 -2.52
CA ILE A 15 1.38 11.58 -1.43
C ILE A 15 0.36 12.07 -0.42
N VAL A 16 0.49 11.68 0.85
CA VAL A 16 -0.46 12.03 1.90
C VAL A 16 0.27 12.49 3.15
N ARG A 17 -0.16 13.57 3.80
CA ARG A 17 0.33 13.88 5.16
C ARG A 17 -0.12 12.78 6.11
N ALA A 18 0.74 12.42 7.04
CA ALA A 18 0.43 11.45 8.07
C ALA A 18 0.98 11.90 9.42
N SER A 19 0.43 11.37 10.50
CA SER A 19 1.00 11.55 11.83
C SER A 19 1.13 10.24 12.60
N ILE A 20 2.04 10.24 13.58
CA ILE A 20 2.14 9.20 14.60
C ILE A 20 2.01 9.88 15.97
N PRO A 21 1.07 9.46 16.84
CA PRO A 21 0.87 10.08 18.14
C PRO A 21 2.02 9.76 19.12
N PRO A 22 2.19 10.56 20.19
CA PRO A 22 3.14 10.25 21.27
C PRO A 22 2.82 8.91 21.95
N GLY A 23 3.84 8.25 22.50
CA GLY A 23 3.74 6.95 23.16
C GLY A 23 3.74 5.75 22.21
N THR A 24 3.90 5.96 20.90
CA THR A 24 3.98 4.88 19.91
C THR A 24 5.39 4.28 19.90
N LEU A 25 5.49 2.95 19.88
CA LEU A 25 6.78 2.27 19.74
C LEU A 25 7.19 2.14 18.27
N LEU A 26 8.46 2.44 18.00
CA LEU A 26 9.11 2.28 16.71
C LEU A 26 10.39 1.47 16.89
N TYR A 27 10.77 0.69 15.89
CA TYR A 27 11.89 -0.23 15.98
C TYR A 27 12.96 0.11 14.95
N HIS A 28 14.20 -0.24 15.23
CA HIS A 28 15.31 -0.12 14.28
C HIS A 28 16.32 -1.23 14.53
N GLY A 29 16.73 -1.94 13.47
CA GLY A 29 17.81 -2.92 13.55
C GLY A 29 19.02 -2.45 12.77
N ARG A 30 20.21 -2.69 13.33
CA ARG A 30 21.50 -2.47 12.68
C ARG A 30 22.55 -3.49 13.14
N GLY A 31 23.63 -3.63 12.37
CA GLY A 31 24.66 -4.64 12.61
C GLY A 31 25.62 -4.37 13.79
N ASP A 32 25.46 -3.26 14.48
CA ASP A 32 26.31 -2.83 15.59
C ASP A 32 25.46 -2.15 16.70
N SER A 33 26.10 -1.77 17.82
CA SER A 33 25.43 -1.14 18.96
C SER A 33 25.47 0.40 18.96
N GLY A 34 25.86 1.02 17.83
CA GLY A 34 25.96 2.46 17.66
C GLY A 34 24.58 3.12 17.63
N TYR A 35 24.43 4.25 18.34
CA TYR A 35 23.17 4.99 18.34
C TYR A 35 22.88 5.55 16.93
N PRO A 36 21.69 5.28 16.34
CA PRO A 36 21.35 5.75 15.00
C PRO A 36 20.95 7.25 15.02
N TYR A 37 21.16 7.95 13.91
CA TYR A 37 20.80 9.38 13.77
C TYR A 37 19.71 9.63 12.72
N MET A 38 20.03 9.45 11.44
CA MET A 38 19.09 9.48 10.33
C MET A 38 19.11 8.10 9.72
N ASP A 39 18.01 7.37 9.84
CA ASP A 39 17.97 5.94 9.50
C ASP A 39 16.51 5.49 9.33
N TRP A 40 16.34 4.20 9.04
CA TRP A 40 15.05 3.55 8.87
C TRP A 40 14.49 3.07 10.19
N LEU A 41 13.21 3.34 10.43
CA LEU A 41 12.43 2.77 11.52
C LEU A 41 11.35 1.84 10.94
N ALA A 42 10.91 0.84 11.69
CA ALA A 42 9.74 0.04 11.37
C ALA A 42 8.67 0.15 12.45
N LEU A 43 7.44 -0.16 12.07
CA LEU A 43 6.32 -0.23 12.99
C LEU A 43 6.35 -1.53 13.79
N ASP A 44 6.76 -2.64 13.18
CA ASP A 44 6.88 -3.94 13.84
C ASP A 44 8.33 -4.38 14.07
N PRO A 45 8.62 -5.02 15.23
CA PRO A 45 9.97 -5.45 15.56
C PRO A 45 10.47 -6.55 14.63
N GLU A 46 9.59 -7.42 14.12
CA GLU A 46 9.91 -8.47 13.15
C GLU A 46 10.57 -7.90 11.89
N HIS A 47 10.09 -6.73 11.44
CA HIS A 47 10.66 -6.01 10.31
C HIS A 47 12.06 -5.51 10.65
N SER A 48 12.21 -4.70 11.70
CA SER A 48 13.53 -4.16 12.08
C SER A 48 14.56 -5.24 12.41
N ARG A 49 14.13 -6.35 12.98
CA ARG A 49 15.00 -7.44 13.43
C ARG A 49 15.84 -8.04 12.31
N ILE A 50 15.38 -8.08 11.06
CA ILE A 50 16.17 -8.65 9.96
C ILE A 50 17.44 -7.84 9.66
N PHE A 51 17.46 -6.58 10.08
CA PHE A 51 18.58 -5.66 9.91
C PHE A 51 19.56 -5.65 11.10
N ALA A 52 19.19 -6.28 12.22
CA ALA A 52 20.07 -6.50 13.37
C ALA A 52 21.04 -7.67 13.12
N ARG A 53 21.95 -7.51 12.15
CA ARG A 53 22.82 -8.56 11.58
C ARG A 53 24.10 -8.79 12.40
N GLY A 54 24.63 -10.01 12.35
CA GLY A 54 25.91 -10.36 12.98
C GLY A 54 25.83 -10.49 14.51
N GLU A 55 26.97 -10.83 15.14
CA GLU A 55 27.07 -11.05 16.60
C GLU A 55 26.81 -9.78 17.42
N ASN A 56 27.08 -8.60 16.84
CA ASN A 56 26.83 -7.29 17.47
C ASN A 56 25.50 -6.66 17.01
N GLY A 57 24.66 -7.42 16.30
CA GLY A 57 23.37 -6.96 15.82
C GLY A 57 22.51 -6.45 16.98
N THR A 58 22.05 -5.22 16.89
CA THR A 58 21.27 -4.57 17.96
C THR A 58 19.91 -4.15 17.43
N LEU A 59 18.85 -4.52 18.18
CA LEU A 59 17.50 -4.03 17.98
C LEU A 59 17.25 -2.87 18.95
N PHE A 60 17.03 -1.69 18.39
CA PHE A 60 16.64 -0.49 19.10
C PHE A 60 15.12 -0.38 19.11
N THR A 61 14.58 0.05 20.25
CA THR A 61 13.18 0.41 20.42
C THR A 61 13.12 1.85 20.88
N PHE A 62 12.36 2.65 20.16
CA PHE A 62 12.09 4.05 20.44
C PHE A 62 10.63 4.23 20.80
N SER A 63 10.33 5.26 21.60
CA SER A 63 8.97 5.73 21.83
C SER A 63 8.85 7.18 21.35
N THR A 64 7.77 7.50 20.65
CA THR A 64 7.48 8.87 20.22
C THR A 64 7.18 9.76 21.43
N THR A 65 7.83 10.92 21.52
CA THR A 65 7.66 11.87 22.65
C THR A 65 6.68 13.00 22.33
N ARG A 66 6.37 13.19 21.05
CA ARG A 66 5.39 14.14 20.51
C ARG A 66 4.69 13.52 19.30
N GLU A 67 3.70 14.23 18.77
CA GLU A 67 3.19 13.87 17.44
C GLU A 67 4.29 14.07 16.39
N LEU A 68 4.52 13.04 15.59
CA LEU A 68 5.41 13.07 14.44
C LEU A 68 4.64 13.50 13.19
N LYS A 69 5.22 14.37 12.38
CA LYS A 69 4.66 14.84 11.10
C LYS A 69 5.36 14.14 9.96
N LEU A 70 4.63 13.33 9.21
CA LEU A 70 5.18 12.46 8.19
C LEU A 70 4.50 12.72 6.84
N LEU A 71 5.16 12.28 5.77
CA LEU A 71 4.51 12.05 4.47
C LEU A 71 4.44 10.55 4.21
N TYR A 72 3.33 10.08 3.66
CA TYR A 72 3.11 8.69 3.29
C TYR A 72 3.06 8.58 1.76
N PHE A 73 3.84 7.63 1.24
CA PHE A 73 3.82 7.20 -0.16
C PHE A 73 3.14 5.82 -0.23
N ASP A 74 2.07 5.71 -1.01
CA ASP A 74 1.37 4.44 -1.22
C ASP A 74 2.15 3.47 -2.13
N GLY A 75 1.55 2.30 -2.40
CA GLY A 75 2.24 1.22 -3.10
C GLY A 75 3.33 0.56 -2.27
N CYS A 76 4.13 -0.28 -2.92
CA CYS A 76 5.33 -0.91 -2.35
C CYS A 76 6.54 0.02 -2.49
N SER A 77 6.41 1.27 -2.05
CA SER A 77 7.38 2.36 -2.27
C SER A 77 8.76 2.16 -1.63
N ALA A 78 8.94 1.08 -0.85
CA ALA A 78 10.23 0.65 -0.32
C ALA A 78 10.82 -0.61 -1.00
N ASN A 79 10.17 -1.19 -2.02
CA ASN A 79 10.67 -2.37 -2.73
C ASN A 79 11.82 -2.07 -3.72
N LYS A 80 12.11 -0.79 -4.00
CA LYS A 80 13.30 -0.29 -4.74
C LYS A 80 13.46 -0.74 -6.20
N VAL A 81 12.62 -1.66 -6.68
CA VAL A 81 12.67 -2.20 -8.04
C VAL A 81 11.45 -1.74 -8.84
N GLY A 82 11.69 -1.38 -10.10
CA GLY A 82 10.65 -0.91 -11.01
C GLY A 82 10.16 0.50 -10.63
N GLY A 83 8.95 0.86 -11.07
CA GLY A 83 8.39 2.20 -10.86
C GLY A 83 7.89 2.49 -9.44
N VAL A 84 8.17 1.64 -8.46
CA VAL A 84 7.61 1.77 -7.10
C VAL A 84 8.13 2.99 -6.35
N THR A 85 9.30 3.52 -6.75
CA THR A 85 9.91 4.72 -6.18
C THR A 85 9.57 6.00 -6.95
N ASP A 86 8.82 5.92 -8.06
CA ASP A 86 8.56 7.07 -8.95
C ASP A 86 8.06 8.30 -8.18
N VAL A 87 7.11 8.13 -7.25
CA VAL A 87 6.50 9.25 -6.53
C VAL A 87 7.50 10.04 -5.68
N GLN A 88 8.39 9.33 -4.97
CA GLN A 88 9.41 9.95 -4.12
C GLN A 88 10.50 10.61 -4.98
N ASP A 89 10.89 9.97 -6.08
CA ASP A 89 11.96 10.46 -6.97
C ASP A 89 11.50 11.69 -7.78
N LEU A 90 10.26 11.67 -8.28
CA LEU A 90 9.62 12.82 -8.90
C LEU A 90 9.46 14.00 -7.93
N LEU A 91 9.08 13.74 -6.68
CA LEU A 91 8.94 14.78 -5.67
C LEU A 91 10.27 15.51 -5.46
N VAL A 92 11.34 14.76 -5.21
CA VAL A 92 12.64 15.30 -4.79
C VAL A 92 13.47 15.76 -5.99
N TRP A 93 13.67 14.90 -6.98
CA TRP A 93 14.57 15.15 -8.10
C TRP A 93 13.84 15.61 -9.36
N GLY A 94 12.57 15.23 -9.52
CA GLY A 94 11.76 15.62 -10.70
C GLY A 94 11.98 14.71 -11.89
N ASP A 95 12.61 13.56 -11.63
CA ASP A 95 12.92 12.51 -12.56
C ASP A 95 12.63 11.18 -11.84
N ALA A 96 11.78 10.35 -12.44
CA ALA A 96 11.41 9.05 -11.89
C ALA A 96 12.49 7.98 -12.12
N ASP A 97 13.41 8.24 -13.06
CA ASP A 97 14.51 7.32 -13.39
C ASP A 97 15.86 7.93 -12.94
N HIS A 98 15.84 8.73 -11.85
CA HIS A 98 17.04 9.36 -11.29
C HIS A 98 18.16 8.34 -11.03
N ASP A 99 17.78 7.14 -10.60
CA ASP A 99 18.69 6.06 -10.27
C ASP A 99 18.76 5.04 -11.43
N SER A 100 19.88 5.04 -12.18
CA SER A 100 20.07 4.10 -13.30
C SER A 100 20.43 2.68 -12.86
N ASP A 101 20.79 2.47 -11.58
CA ASP A 101 21.15 1.17 -11.02
C ASP A 101 20.20 0.81 -9.86
N ARG A 102 19.19 -0.02 -10.16
CA ARG A 102 18.12 -0.45 -9.24
C ARG A 102 18.61 -1.25 -8.03
N TRP A 103 19.90 -1.60 -7.98
CA TRP A 103 20.51 -2.36 -6.89
C TRP A 103 21.56 -1.56 -6.11
N ASP A 104 21.73 -0.27 -6.43
CA ASP A 104 22.69 0.58 -5.74
C ASP A 104 22.12 1.10 -4.41
N TRP A 105 22.66 0.62 -3.29
CA TRP A 105 22.30 1.11 -1.95
C TRP A 105 22.57 2.60 -1.74
N GLN A 106 23.40 3.22 -2.60
CA GLN A 106 23.62 4.66 -2.57
C GLN A 106 22.35 5.44 -2.91
N SER A 107 21.52 4.94 -3.82
CA SER A 107 20.25 5.59 -4.20
C SER A 107 19.31 5.78 -3.01
N GLU A 108 19.15 4.75 -2.18
CA GLU A 108 18.33 4.82 -0.96
C GLU A 108 18.89 5.85 0.03
N LEU A 109 20.21 5.92 0.17
CA LEU A 109 20.88 6.88 1.05
C LEU A 109 20.72 8.31 0.54
N ASP A 110 20.89 8.53 -0.76
CA ASP A 110 20.68 9.84 -1.38
C ASP A 110 19.22 10.25 -1.23
N ARG A 111 18.29 9.31 -1.40
CA ARG A 111 16.86 9.57 -1.23
C ARG A 111 16.48 9.98 0.18
N ILE A 112 16.90 9.27 1.23
CA ILE A 112 16.59 9.69 2.61
C ILE A 112 17.24 11.04 2.93
N ASN A 113 18.49 11.29 2.49
CA ASN A 113 19.15 12.58 2.73
C ASN A 113 18.41 13.72 2.03
N ASP A 114 18.07 13.56 0.75
CA ASP A 114 17.47 14.62 -0.07
C ASP A 114 15.99 14.82 0.26
N THR A 115 15.22 13.75 0.52
CA THR A 115 13.85 13.86 1.04
C THR A 115 13.85 14.58 2.39
N CYS A 116 14.74 14.22 3.34
CA CYS A 116 14.82 14.91 4.62
C CYS A 116 15.25 16.38 4.47
N ALA A 117 16.18 16.69 3.57
CA ALA A 117 16.55 18.07 3.26
C ALA A 117 15.37 18.87 2.67
N TRP A 118 14.61 18.26 1.75
CA TRP A 118 13.41 18.86 1.14
C TRP A 118 12.28 19.08 2.15
N GLY A 119 12.08 18.15 3.09
CA GLY A 119 10.99 18.20 4.08
C GLY A 119 11.26 19.13 5.26
N LYS A 120 12.53 19.44 5.54
CA LYS A 120 12.96 20.26 6.67
C LYS A 120 12.27 21.63 6.78
N PRO A 121 12.11 22.43 5.70
CA PRO A 121 11.40 23.72 5.77
C PRO A 121 9.93 23.60 6.19
N TYR A 122 9.33 22.42 5.98
CA TYR A 122 7.94 22.14 6.34
C TYR A 122 7.81 21.41 7.69
N GLY A 123 8.92 21.11 8.36
CA GLY A 123 8.92 20.38 9.62
C GLY A 123 8.43 18.93 9.48
N VAL A 124 8.78 18.26 8.37
CA VAL A 124 8.55 16.83 8.18
C VAL A 124 9.62 16.06 8.93
N ASP A 125 9.19 15.14 9.80
CA ASP A 125 10.05 14.29 10.63
C ASP A 125 10.54 13.03 9.88
N GLY A 126 9.80 12.60 8.86
CA GLY A 126 10.13 11.41 8.07
C GLY A 126 9.06 11.02 7.04
N TYR A 127 9.30 9.88 6.39
CA TYR A 127 8.51 9.39 5.25
C TYR A 127 8.13 7.93 5.42
N VAL A 128 6.84 7.65 5.43
CA VAL A 128 6.28 6.29 5.56
C VAL A 128 6.15 5.67 4.17
N ARG A 129 6.62 4.44 4.03
CA ARG A 129 6.58 3.63 2.80
C ARG A 129 6.49 2.15 3.13
N MET A 130 6.23 1.30 2.14
CA MET A 130 5.94 -0.12 2.38
C MET A 130 6.87 -1.05 1.60
N GLU A 131 7.41 -2.05 2.29
CA GLU A 131 8.11 -3.21 1.72
C GLU A 131 7.32 -4.49 2.10
N PHE A 132 7.91 -5.39 2.89
CA PHE A 132 7.22 -6.52 3.51
C PHE A 132 6.20 -6.09 4.58
N ASP A 133 6.46 -4.95 5.18
CA ASP A 133 5.66 -4.24 6.16
C ASP A 133 5.97 -2.73 6.00
N PHE A 134 5.38 -1.86 6.82
CA PHE A 134 5.64 -0.42 6.76
C PHE A 134 6.97 -0.06 7.43
N GLU A 135 7.73 0.78 6.75
CA GLU A 135 8.95 1.41 7.26
C GLU A 135 8.87 2.94 7.15
N ILE A 136 9.76 3.62 7.87
CA ILE A 136 9.85 5.06 7.97
C ILE A 136 11.30 5.48 7.71
N MET A 137 11.54 6.25 6.65
CA MET A 137 12.78 7.02 6.53
C MET A 137 12.71 8.19 7.51
N TYR A 138 13.44 8.13 8.63
CA TYR A 138 13.33 9.11 9.71
C TYR A 138 14.52 10.07 9.73
N CYS A 139 14.23 11.37 9.77
CA CYS A 139 15.22 12.40 9.48
C CYS A 139 16.17 12.74 10.64
N ASN A 140 15.72 12.58 11.89
CA ASN A 140 16.53 12.84 13.08
C ASN A 140 15.97 12.12 14.31
N ILE A 141 16.51 10.94 14.64
CA ILE A 141 16.11 10.10 15.77
C ILE A 141 16.25 10.82 17.13
N SER A 142 17.07 11.87 17.23
CA SER A 142 17.18 12.64 18.47
C SER A 142 16.04 13.67 18.65
N ASP A 143 15.20 13.88 17.64
CA ASP A 143 14.03 14.76 17.69
C ASP A 143 12.75 13.93 17.61
N GLY A 144 11.87 14.11 18.60
CA GLY A 144 10.57 13.46 18.66
C GLY A 144 10.57 11.99 19.10
N LEU A 145 11.74 11.39 19.37
CA LEU A 145 11.86 10.03 19.89
C LEU A 145 12.69 9.98 21.18
N GLN A 146 12.39 9.00 22.03
CA GLN A 146 13.23 8.61 23.16
C GLN A 146 13.61 7.14 23.04
N LEU A 147 14.86 6.81 23.36
CA LEU A 147 15.32 5.43 23.41
C LEU A 147 14.67 4.71 24.60
N VAL A 148 13.97 3.61 24.32
CA VAL A 148 13.39 2.72 25.33
C VAL A 148 14.35 1.57 25.64
N SER A 149 14.92 0.95 24.60
CA SER A 149 15.87 -0.14 24.76
C SER A 149 16.80 -0.27 23.56
N ALA A 150 18.03 -0.72 23.81
CA ALA A 150 18.97 -1.20 22.79
C ALA A 150 19.38 -2.63 23.18
N MET A 151 18.89 -3.62 22.45
CA MET A 151 19.02 -5.03 22.80
C MET A 151 19.87 -5.76 21.76
N PRO A 152 21.05 -6.30 22.15
CA PRO A 152 21.76 -7.27 21.32
C PRO A 152 20.85 -8.46 20.99
N THR A 153 20.73 -8.80 19.71
CA THR A 153 19.79 -9.83 19.30
C THR A 153 20.36 -11.22 19.55
N VAL A 154 19.56 -12.11 20.14
CA VAL A 154 19.98 -13.50 20.42
C VAL A 154 20.26 -14.25 19.12
N ASN A 155 19.44 -14.03 18.10
CA ASN A 155 19.62 -14.59 16.77
C ASN A 155 19.84 -13.42 15.80
N GLY A 156 20.99 -13.41 15.13
CA GLY A 156 21.33 -12.39 14.15
C GLY A 156 20.25 -12.35 13.06
N GLY A 157 19.92 -11.14 12.59
CA GLY A 157 18.85 -10.90 11.63
C GLY A 157 18.83 -11.86 10.43
N GLY A 158 17.65 -12.02 9.84
CA GLY A 158 17.40 -12.97 8.75
C GLY A 158 18.38 -12.84 7.58
N ARG A 159 18.61 -13.98 6.90
CA ARG A 159 19.34 -14.02 5.63
C ARG A 159 18.59 -13.18 4.60
N PRO A 160 19.17 -12.11 4.01
CA PRO A 160 18.65 -11.64 2.73
C PRO A 160 18.83 -12.77 1.69
N PRO A 161 17.81 -13.08 0.87
CA PRO A 161 17.95 -14.02 -0.24
C PRO A 161 19.17 -13.72 -1.11
N PRO A 162 19.86 -14.75 -1.62
CA PRO A 162 20.99 -14.57 -2.51
C PRO A 162 20.49 -14.04 -3.86
N HIS A 163 21.02 -12.91 -4.31
CA HIS A 163 20.97 -12.58 -5.73
C HIS A 163 21.94 -13.48 -6.50
N GLY A 164 21.43 -14.15 -7.54
CA GLY A 164 22.22 -14.71 -8.64
C GLY A 164 22.48 -16.23 -8.62
N PRO A 165 22.64 -16.86 -9.81
CA PRO A 165 22.94 -18.28 -9.94
C PRO A 165 24.26 -18.64 -9.25
N GLU A 166 24.26 -19.79 -8.58
CA GLU A 166 25.42 -20.32 -7.86
C GLU A 166 26.62 -20.48 -8.81
N SER A 167 27.67 -19.69 -8.62
CA SER A 167 28.98 -20.02 -9.19
C SER A 167 29.70 -20.94 -8.19
N PRO A 168 30.01 -22.20 -8.55
CA PRO A 168 30.76 -23.08 -7.68
C PRO A 168 32.23 -22.64 -7.69
N GLY A 169 32.73 -22.06 -6.59
CA GLY A 169 34.16 -21.77 -6.47
C GLY A 169 34.64 -20.79 -5.40
N ASP A 170 33.77 -20.06 -4.69
CA ASP A 170 34.25 -19.07 -3.73
C ASP A 170 34.57 -19.68 -2.37
N ASP A 171 35.84 -19.64 -1.96
CA ASP A 171 36.38 -20.07 -0.67
C ASP A 171 36.07 -19.03 0.43
N TRP A 172 35.51 -19.47 1.56
CA TRP A 172 34.73 -18.65 2.50
C TRP A 172 35.44 -18.48 3.84
N LYS A 173 36.27 -17.43 3.97
CA LYS A 173 36.72 -16.91 5.26
C LYS A 173 36.82 -15.38 5.26
N SER A 174 36.00 -14.76 6.11
CA SER A 174 36.15 -13.44 6.77
C SER A 174 36.43 -12.19 5.90
N ALA A 175 35.50 -11.22 5.92
CA ALA A 175 35.83 -9.78 6.02
C ALA A 175 34.55 -8.91 6.04
N ILE A 176 34.14 -8.43 7.22
CA ILE A 176 33.48 -7.11 7.36
C ILE A 176 34.14 -6.44 8.56
N ASN A 177 35.03 -5.48 8.31
CA ASN A 177 35.60 -4.65 9.36
C ASN A 177 34.67 -3.45 9.57
N PHE A 178 33.91 -3.47 10.66
CA PHE A 178 33.12 -2.34 11.12
C PHE A 178 34.07 -1.30 11.73
N ASN A 179 34.53 -0.35 10.93
CA ASN A 179 35.20 0.82 11.49
C ASN A 179 34.15 1.87 11.85
N PRO A 180 34.00 2.24 13.14
CA PRO A 180 33.17 3.38 13.51
C PRO A 180 33.72 4.67 12.88
N PRO A 181 32.86 5.64 12.52
CA PRO A 181 33.31 6.86 11.88
C PRO A 181 34.27 7.64 12.79
N VAL A 182 35.39 8.07 12.20
CA VAL A 182 36.49 8.76 12.90
C VAL A 182 36.22 10.27 13.04
N SER A 183 35.14 10.81 12.45
CA SER A 183 34.88 12.26 12.38
C SER A 183 33.47 12.70 12.84
N PRO A 184 33.36 13.78 13.65
CA PRO A 184 32.10 14.43 14.04
C PRO A 184 31.20 14.91 12.87
N SER A 185 31.74 15.08 11.66
CA SER A 185 30.96 15.55 10.49
C SER A 185 30.03 14.48 9.90
N HIS A 186 30.22 13.20 10.23
CA HIS A 186 29.43 12.08 9.68
C HIS A 186 28.16 11.78 10.49
N TYR A 187 28.01 12.39 11.66
CA TYR A 187 26.86 12.14 12.55
C TYR A 187 25.53 12.65 12.00
N TYR A 188 25.52 13.45 10.91
CA TYR A 188 24.32 14.05 10.34
C TYR A 188 23.86 13.43 9.01
N ARG A 189 24.58 12.45 8.48
CA ARG A 189 24.21 11.74 7.24
C ARG A 189 23.46 10.46 7.56
N ALA A 190 22.59 10.05 6.64
CA ALA A 190 21.90 8.79 6.76
C ALA A 190 22.85 7.59 6.79
N THR A 191 22.48 6.57 7.57
CA THR A 191 23.08 5.23 7.54
C THR A 191 22.06 4.22 7.09
N SER A 192 22.46 3.23 6.29
CA SER A 192 21.56 2.12 5.92
C SER A 192 21.72 1.01 6.95
N HIS A 193 20.92 1.05 8.02
CA HIS A 193 21.01 0.08 9.12
C HIS A 193 22.43 -0.02 9.70
N GLY A 194 23.06 1.14 9.91
CA GLY A 194 24.43 1.26 10.39
C GLY A 194 25.54 1.15 9.34
N LEU A 195 25.21 0.89 8.07
CA LEU A 195 26.20 0.91 6.97
C LEU A 195 26.40 2.35 6.44
N HIS A 196 27.67 2.76 6.35
CA HIS A 196 28.12 3.98 5.68
C HIS A 196 28.60 3.65 4.25
N THR A 197 28.66 4.65 3.37
CA THR A 197 28.92 4.47 1.93
C THR A 197 30.25 3.76 1.62
N PRO A 198 30.35 3.00 0.51
CA PRO A 198 31.62 2.41 0.05
C PRO A 198 32.67 3.42 -0.41
N ARG A 199 32.29 4.69 -0.62
CA ARG A 199 33.14 5.68 -1.30
C ARG A 199 34.39 6.09 -0.50
N GLU A 200 34.47 5.72 0.78
CA GLU A 200 35.62 5.96 1.66
C GLU A 200 36.44 4.69 1.97
N VAL A 201 36.02 3.52 1.51
CA VAL A 201 36.79 2.27 1.63
C VAL A 201 37.12 1.83 0.21
N GLY A 202 38.38 2.02 -0.17
CA GLY A 202 38.88 1.80 -1.53
C GLY A 202 38.32 0.55 -2.20
N SER A 203 37.93 0.72 -3.48
CA SER A 203 37.68 -0.30 -4.49
C SER A 203 38.12 -1.70 -4.08
N HIS A 204 37.14 -2.55 -3.76
CA HIS A 204 37.15 -4.03 -3.67
C HIS A 204 36.45 -4.52 -2.40
N THR A 205 35.13 -4.38 -2.31
CA THR A 205 34.27 -5.37 -1.64
C THR A 205 32.83 -5.15 -2.10
N GLY A 206 32.41 -5.89 -3.12
CA GLY A 206 30.99 -6.13 -3.29
C GLY A 206 30.44 -6.73 -2.00
N LEU A 207 29.28 -6.27 -1.56
CA LEU A 207 28.53 -6.83 -0.44
C LEU A 207 28.30 -8.33 -0.70
N ARG A 208 29.23 -9.19 -0.28
CA ARG A 208 29.03 -10.64 -0.33
C ARG A 208 28.09 -11.01 0.83
N PRO A 209 26.94 -11.67 0.56
CA PRO A 209 26.00 -12.03 1.61
C PRO A 209 26.69 -12.91 2.66
N LEU A 210 26.46 -12.61 3.95
CA LEU A 210 26.73 -13.54 5.04
C LEU A 210 25.89 -14.81 4.82
N ARG A 211 26.47 -15.84 4.18
CA ARG A 211 25.79 -17.10 3.86
C ARG A 211 25.81 -18.14 4.99
N SER A 212 26.59 -17.93 6.05
CA SER A 212 26.56 -18.79 7.24
C SER A 212 25.55 -18.24 8.24
N PRO A 213 24.63 -19.07 8.80
CA PRO A 213 23.86 -18.64 9.96
C PRO A 213 24.84 -18.23 11.06
N PRO A 214 24.56 -17.18 11.86
CA PRO A 214 25.35 -16.93 13.04
C PRO A 214 25.31 -18.20 13.91
N ASP A 215 26.47 -18.60 14.42
CA ASP A 215 26.52 -19.71 15.38
C ASP A 215 25.63 -19.34 16.58
N PRO A 216 24.84 -20.28 17.11
CA PRO A 216 24.05 -20.01 18.30
C PRO A 216 24.94 -19.47 19.43
N PRO A 217 24.49 -18.46 20.21
CA PRO A 217 25.28 -17.89 21.28
C PRO A 217 25.62 -18.96 22.33
N GLU A 218 26.72 -18.73 23.04
CA GLU A 218 27.17 -19.64 24.09
C GLU A 218 26.02 -19.92 25.09
N GLY A 219 25.78 -21.20 25.36
CA GLY A 219 24.71 -21.65 26.24
C GLY A 219 23.35 -21.88 25.56
N TRP A 220 23.20 -21.60 24.26
CA TRP A 220 22.00 -21.99 23.51
C TRP A 220 21.79 -23.51 23.52
N LYS A 221 20.56 -23.95 23.76
CA LYS A 221 20.17 -25.36 23.77
C LYS A 221 19.02 -25.58 22.80
N GLY A 222 19.16 -26.59 21.93
CA GLY A 222 18.15 -26.97 20.94
C GLY A 222 18.44 -26.42 19.54
N THR A 223 17.52 -26.69 18.62
CA THR A 223 17.65 -26.29 17.20
C THR A 223 17.63 -24.77 17.04
N TRP A 224 18.48 -24.23 16.17
CA TRP A 224 18.48 -22.82 15.84
C TRP A 224 17.24 -22.44 15.02
N PRO A 225 16.40 -21.48 15.45
CA PRO A 225 15.16 -21.16 14.76
C PRO A 225 15.41 -20.34 13.50
N VAL A 226 14.82 -20.77 12.38
CA VAL A 226 14.75 -19.99 11.14
C VAL A 226 13.44 -19.19 11.17
N ILE A 227 13.54 -17.87 11.23
CA ILE A 227 12.40 -16.95 11.45
C ILE A 227 12.14 -16.04 10.24
N ASN A 228 12.59 -16.48 9.07
CA ASN A 228 12.64 -15.67 7.86
C ASN A 228 11.26 -15.19 7.39
N ASN A 229 10.22 -16.00 7.54
CA ASN A 229 8.86 -15.64 7.11
C ASN A 229 8.10 -14.80 8.15
N ALA A 230 8.68 -14.56 9.34
CA ALA A 230 8.02 -13.82 10.41
C ALA A 230 7.70 -12.36 10.02
N ILE A 231 8.54 -11.73 9.18
CA ILE A 231 8.28 -10.37 8.68
C ILE A 231 7.05 -10.31 7.77
N ARG A 232 6.91 -11.25 6.82
CA ARG A 232 5.74 -11.32 5.93
C ARG A 232 4.47 -11.63 6.74
N HIS A 233 4.59 -12.47 7.76
CA HIS A 233 3.49 -12.74 8.68
C HIS A 233 3.09 -11.48 9.46
N ALA A 234 4.07 -10.73 10.02
CA ALA A 234 3.81 -9.47 10.70
C ALA A 234 3.12 -8.44 9.79
N GLY A 235 3.65 -8.23 8.58
CA GLY A 235 3.02 -7.35 7.60
C GLY A 235 1.59 -7.77 7.23
N SER A 236 1.32 -9.09 7.18
CA SER A 236 -0.01 -9.60 6.86
C SER A 236 -1.09 -9.21 7.88
N TRP A 237 -0.72 -8.84 9.11
CA TRP A 237 -1.66 -8.31 10.10
C TRP A 237 -2.33 -7.01 9.61
N HIS A 238 -1.70 -6.30 8.68
CA HIS A 238 -2.15 -5.01 8.16
C HIS A 238 -2.83 -5.13 6.78
N ASN A 239 -3.13 -6.34 6.32
CA ASN A 239 -3.78 -6.59 5.03
C ASN A 239 -5.17 -5.99 4.92
N ASP A 240 -5.97 -6.11 5.98
CA ASP A 240 -7.38 -5.75 5.98
C ASP A 240 -7.67 -4.54 6.87
N PHE A 241 -8.78 -3.87 6.64
CA PHE A 241 -9.20 -2.70 7.44
C PHE A 241 -9.25 -3.05 8.94
N PRO A 242 -8.68 -2.20 9.84
CA PRO A 242 -8.19 -0.84 9.61
C PRO A 242 -6.74 -0.73 9.09
N GLY A 243 -6.04 -1.84 8.88
CA GLY A 243 -4.60 -1.87 8.59
C GLY A 243 -3.79 -1.38 9.79
N ASP A 244 -2.59 -0.84 9.54
CA ASP A 244 -1.79 -0.27 10.62
C ASP A 244 -2.45 1.02 11.15
N VAL A 245 -2.83 0.99 12.43
CA VAL A 245 -3.53 2.09 13.12
C VAL A 245 -2.58 3.06 13.82
N ARG A 246 -1.29 2.74 13.93
CA ARG A 246 -0.28 3.61 14.58
C ARG A 246 0.02 4.85 13.76
N VAL A 247 -0.17 4.75 12.44
CA VAL A 247 -0.03 5.88 11.51
C VAL A 247 -1.41 6.38 11.10
N HIS A 248 -1.57 7.70 11.16
CA HIS A 248 -2.81 8.39 10.83
C HIS A 248 -2.65 9.23 9.55
N PRO A 249 -2.90 8.66 8.35
CA PRO A 249 -2.97 9.45 7.12
C PRO A 249 -4.13 10.45 7.17
N ASP A 250 -3.85 11.70 6.82
CA ASP A 250 -4.85 12.75 6.62
C ASP A 250 -5.34 12.69 5.16
N SER A 251 -6.39 11.91 4.91
CA SER A 251 -6.95 11.76 3.57
C SER A 251 -7.30 13.10 2.91
N SER A 252 -7.68 14.14 3.67
CA SER A 252 -7.99 15.47 3.12
C SER A 252 -6.77 16.20 2.49
N SER A 253 -5.58 15.65 2.70
CA SER A 253 -4.32 16.11 2.11
C SER A 253 -3.85 15.26 0.93
N MET A 254 -4.58 14.21 0.54
CA MET A 254 -4.12 13.27 -0.49
C MET A 254 -3.94 13.95 -1.85
N ILE A 255 -2.70 14.04 -2.29
CA ILE A 255 -2.35 14.37 -3.66
C ILE A 255 -2.22 13.06 -4.41
N THR A 256 -2.91 12.93 -5.55
CA THR A 256 -2.91 11.70 -6.33
C THR A 256 -2.56 11.96 -7.78
N PHE A 257 -1.72 11.10 -8.35
CA PHE A 257 -1.35 11.08 -9.76
C PHE A 257 -2.48 10.53 -10.65
N TYR A 258 -3.65 10.24 -10.07
CA TYR A 258 -4.91 10.00 -10.78
C TYR A 258 -5.76 11.27 -10.97
N ASP A 259 -5.31 12.44 -10.50
CA ASP A 259 -6.02 13.70 -10.72
C ASP A 259 -6.18 13.96 -12.24
N PRO A 260 -7.42 14.09 -12.77
CA PRO A 260 -7.66 14.32 -14.19
C PRO A 260 -7.05 15.64 -14.71
N ALA A 261 -6.64 16.56 -13.82
CA ALA A 261 -5.87 17.74 -14.20
C ALA A 261 -4.48 17.40 -14.74
N LEU A 262 -3.92 16.22 -14.43
CA LEU A 262 -2.64 15.74 -14.93
C LEU A 262 -2.82 15.07 -16.30
N THR A 263 -3.10 15.89 -17.31
CA THR A 263 -3.54 15.41 -18.63
C THR A 263 -2.51 14.55 -19.36
N SER A 264 -1.21 14.74 -19.09
CA SER A 264 -0.15 13.88 -19.64
C SER A 264 -0.32 12.42 -19.21
N LEU A 265 -0.62 12.18 -17.93
CA LEU A 265 -0.87 10.83 -17.41
C LEU A 265 -2.20 10.27 -17.90
N VAL A 266 -3.24 11.10 -18.01
CA VAL A 266 -4.52 10.68 -18.60
C VAL A 266 -4.32 10.17 -20.03
N VAL A 267 -3.53 10.88 -20.84
CA VAL A 267 -3.23 10.47 -22.23
C VAL A 267 -2.37 9.21 -22.26
N ALA A 268 -1.32 9.14 -21.45
CA ALA A 268 -0.41 7.99 -21.41
C ALA A 268 -1.14 6.68 -21.06
N ARG A 269 -2.12 6.74 -20.16
CA ARG A 269 -2.83 5.55 -19.64
C ARG A 269 -3.91 4.98 -20.56
N ARG A 270 -4.32 5.68 -21.62
CA ARG A 270 -5.45 5.24 -22.48
C ARG A 270 -5.25 3.89 -23.15
N SER A 271 -4.01 3.51 -23.38
CA SER A 271 -3.63 2.24 -24.02
C SER A 271 -2.90 1.29 -23.07
N MET A 272 -3.04 1.50 -21.76
CA MET A 272 -2.35 0.74 -20.72
C MET A 272 -3.38 0.13 -19.77
N ASP A 273 -3.06 -1.06 -19.26
CA ASP A 273 -3.77 -1.62 -18.12
C ASP A 273 -3.29 -0.96 -16.83
N ARG A 274 -4.11 -1.03 -15.77
CA ARG A 274 -3.81 -0.39 -14.49
C ARG A 274 -2.47 -0.85 -13.90
N ASP A 275 -2.08 -2.09 -14.16
CA ASP A 275 -0.83 -2.68 -13.66
C ASP A 275 0.42 -2.05 -14.29
N ASP A 276 0.28 -1.39 -15.45
CA ASP A 276 1.38 -0.72 -16.18
C ASP A 276 1.44 0.79 -15.91
N TYR A 277 0.55 1.32 -15.07
CA TYR A 277 0.52 2.74 -14.79
C TYR A 277 1.77 3.18 -14.03
N ARG A 278 2.49 4.16 -14.57
CA ARG A 278 3.63 4.80 -13.93
C ARG A 278 3.41 6.31 -13.72
N PRO A 279 3.63 6.84 -12.51
CA PRO A 279 3.78 8.27 -12.28
C PRO A 279 4.91 8.87 -13.12
N GLY A 280 5.97 8.10 -13.39
CA GLY A 280 7.12 8.55 -14.19
C GLY A 280 6.80 8.98 -15.62
N ASN A 281 5.66 8.57 -16.19
CA ASN A 281 5.21 9.01 -17.52
C ASN A 281 4.68 10.46 -17.54
N ILE A 282 4.76 11.19 -16.41
CA ILE A 282 4.27 12.56 -16.27
C ILE A 282 5.11 13.56 -17.08
N ALA A 283 4.44 14.50 -17.74
CA ALA A 283 5.13 15.61 -18.40
C ALA A 283 5.59 16.67 -17.39
N SER A 284 6.67 17.39 -17.70
CA SER A 284 7.24 18.43 -16.83
C SER A 284 6.24 19.51 -16.39
N VAL A 285 5.29 19.87 -17.25
CA VAL A 285 4.21 20.84 -16.93
C VAL A 285 3.27 20.32 -15.85
N ASP A 286 2.93 19.04 -15.88
CA ASP A 286 2.06 18.41 -14.88
C ASP A 286 2.84 18.13 -13.59
N MET A 287 4.13 17.77 -13.68
CA MET A 287 4.98 17.64 -12.51
C MET A 287 5.13 18.97 -11.75
N ALA A 288 5.23 20.09 -12.46
CA ALA A 288 5.23 21.41 -11.83
C ALA A 288 3.92 21.69 -11.07
N ARG A 289 2.77 21.21 -11.56
CA ARG A 289 1.49 21.30 -10.85
C ARG A 289 1.48 20.45 -9.58
N VAL A 290 1.95 19.20 -9.66
CA VAL A 290 2.08 18.33 -8.48
C VAL A 290 2.96 18.99 -7.41
N ARG A 291 4.13 19.54 -7.78
CA ARG A 291 5.00 20.25 -6.83
C ARG A 291 4.33 21.48 -6.20
N ALA A 292 3.57 22.23 -6.98
CA ALA A 292 2.80 23.37 -6.47
C ALA A 292 1.71 22.91 -5.49
N ASP A 293 1.00 21.83 -5.79
CA ASP A 293 -0.01 21.25 -4.91
C ASP A 293 0.60 20.71 -3.61
N VAL A 294 1.77 20.07 -3.68
CA VAL A 294 2.50 19.61 -2.49
C VAL A 294 2.91 20.80 -1.63
N ALA A 295 3.46 21.86 -2.22
CA ALA A 295 3.83 23.07 -1.48
C ALA A 295 2.62 23.74 -0.81
N GLU A 296 1.48 23.82 -1.51
CA GLU A 296 0.21 24.33 -0.97
C GLU A 296 -0.31 23.47 0.19
N MET A 297 -0.34 22.14 -0.01
CA MET A 297 -0.71 21.17 1.02
C MET A 297 0.15 21.28 2.28
N MET A 298 1.46 21.46 2.12
CA MET A 298 2.39 21.58 3.25
C MET A 298 2.30 22.93 3.96
N ALA A 299 1.97 24.01 3.24
CA ALA A 299 1.76 25.33 3.83
C ALA A 299 0.45 25.44 4.63
N ARG A 300 -0.55 24.61 4.29
CA ARG A 300 -1.89 24.63 4.90
C ARG A 300 -1.90 24.00 6.30
N GLY A 301 -2.55 24.66 7.26
CA GLY A 301 -2.73 24.11 8.61
C GLY A 301 -3.55 22.80 8.62
N PHE A 302 -3.28 21.88 9.55
CA PHE A 302 -4.02 20.60 9.67
C PHE A 302 -5.52 20.78 9.96
N ALA A 303 -5.92 21.92 10.54
CA ALA A 303 -7.32 22.26 10.80
C ALA A 303 -8.04 22.91 9.60
N GLU A 304 -7.30 23.35 8.58
CA GLU A 304 -7.84 24.01 7.39
C GLU A 304 -8.31 22.97 6.36
N ARG A 305 -9.39 22.27 6.71
CA ARG A 305 -10.02 21.21 5.90
C ARG A 305 -11.52 21.15 6.18
N SER A 306 -12.26 20.41 5.36
CA SER A 306 -13.72 20.31 5.52
C SER A 306 -14.18 19.59 6.79
N GLY A 307 -13.32 18.73 7.37
CA GLY A 307 -13.64 17.86 8.50
C GLY A 307 -14.36 16.56 8.11
N VAL A 308 -14.55 16.29 6.82
CA VAL A 308 -15.11 15.03 6.33
C VAL A 308 -14.15 13.88 6.59
N ASP A 309 -14.64 12.81 7.22
CA ASP A 309 -13.92 11.54 7.35
C ASP A 309 -14.00 10.75 6.03
N TRP A 310 -13.13 11.10 5.08
CA TRP A 310 -13.05 10.46 3.76
C TRP A 310 -12.73 8.96 3.85
N ARG A 311 -11.90 8.56 4.82
CA ARG A 311 -11.54 7.15 5.04
C ARG A 311 -12.75 6.36 5.52
N GLY A 312 -13.48 6.88 6.50
CA GLY A 312 -14.73 6.30 6.98
C GLY A 312 -15.81 6.24 5.90
N LEU A 313 -15.98 7.31 5.12
CA LEU A 313 -16.92 7.37 4.00
C LEU A 313 -16.63 6.29 2.95
N ALA A 314 -15.39 6.18 2.50
CA ALA A 314 -14.97 5.14 1.55
C ALA A 314 -15.21 3.73 2.10
N ARG A 315 -14.94 3.52 3.40
CA ARG A 315 -15.20 2.24 4.06
C ARG A 315 -16.70 1.88 4.08
N VAL A 316 -17.57 2.81 4.45
CA VAL A 316 -19.03 2.59 4.48
C VAL A 316 -19.56 2.24 3.09
N ILE A 317 -19.07 2.93 2.04
CA ILE A 317 -19.44 2.62 0.65
C ILE A 317 -18.95 1.23 0.27
N GLN A 318 -17.71 0.88 0.59
CA GLN A 318 -17.18 -0.45 0.34
C GLN A 318 -17.98 -1.54 1.06
N GLU A 319 -18.34 -1.36 2.33
CA GLU A 319 -19.19 -2.29 3.09
C GLU A 319 -20.62 -2.38 2.55
N ARG A 320 -21.12 -1.32 1.91
CA ARG A 320 -22.45 -1.33 1.30
C ARG A 320 -22.50 -2.24 0.07
N PHE A 321 -21.42 -2.36 -0.70
CA PHE A 321 -21.46 -3.05 -2.00
C PHE A 321 -20.50 -4.24 -2.12
N GLY A 322 -19.49 -4.35 -1.24
CA GLY A 322 -18.36 -5.26 -1.37
C GLY A 322 -18.71 -6.74 -1.18
N ASP A 323 -19.81 -7.06 -0.55
CA ASP A 323 -20.36 -8.41 -0.40
C ASP A 323 -21.61 -8.62 -1.27
N ARG A 324 -22.44 -7.59 -1.43
CA ARG A 324 -23.64 -7.62 -2.29
C ARG A 324 -23.33 -7.86 -3.76
N LEU A 325 -22.32 -7.18 -4.32
CA LEU A 325 -21.96 -7.32 -5.74
C LEU A 325 -21.41 -8.73 -6.06
N PRO A 326 -20.42 -9.28 -5.31
CA PRO A 326 -19.99 -10.66 -5.54
C PRO A 326 -21.10 -11.68 -5.35
N TYR A 327 -22.02 -11.47 -4.40
CA TYR A 327 -23.16 -12.37 -4.22
C TYR A 327 -24.14 -12.30 -5.41
N LEU A 328 -24.42 -11.11 -5.93
CA LEU A 328 -25.20 -10.94 -7.15
C LEU A 328 -24.54 -11.64 -8.34
N ARG A 329 -23.22 -11.46 -8.51
CA ARG A 329 -22.42 -12.19 -9.52
C ARG A 329 -22.54 -13.70 -9.35
N TYR A 330 -22.40 -14.21 -8.13
CA TYR A 330 -22.55 -15.64 -7.84
C TYR A 330 -23.91 -16.18 -8.30
N LEU A 331 -25.01 -15.47 -8.02
CA LEU A 331 -26.36 -15.86 -8.44
C LEU A 331 -26.50 -15.86 -9.97
N LEU A 332 -25.91 -14.86 -10.65
CA LEU A 332 -25.95 -14.73 -12.12
C LEU A 332 -25.12 -15.81 -12.84
N HIS A 333 -24.11 -16.38 -12.17
CA HIS A 333 -23.26 -17.45 -12.70
C HIS A 333 -23.72 -18.87 -12.31
N GLN A 334 -24.78 -19.01 -11.50
CA GLN A 334 -25.32 -20.34 -11.21
C GLN A 334 -25.87 -21.01 -12.49
N PRO A 335 -25.73 -22.34 -12.63
CA PRO A 335 -26.35 -23.07 -13.73
C PRO A 335 -27.86 -22.80 -13.81
N LEU A 336 -28.35 -22.49 -15.01
CA LEU A 336 -29.77 -22.22 -15.29
C LEU A 336 -30.61 -23.51 -15.20
N ALA A 337 -30.75 -24.09 -14.01
CA ALA A 337 -31.59 -25.26 -13.77
C ALA A 337 -33.07 -24.87 -13.61
N ASN A 338 -33.34 -23.76 -12.92
CA ASN A 338 -34.68 -23.20 -12.73
C ASN A 338 -34.63 -21.68 -12.95
N VAL A 339 -34.81 -21.26 -14.22
CA VAL A 339 -34.71 -19.85 -14.64
C VAL A 339 -35.63 -18.95 -13.83
N SER A 340 -36.86 -19.37 -13.55
CA SER A 340 -37.84 -18.58 -12.81
C SER A 340 -37.37 -18.29 -11.38
N GLU A 341 -36.87 -19.32 -10.68
CA GLU A 341 -36.37 -19.19 -9.31
C GLU A 341 -35.10 -18.34 -9.25
N GLN A 342 -34.17 -18.55 -10.18
CA GLN A 342 -32.92 -17.80 -10.24
C GLN A 342 -33.17 -16.32 -10.55
N VAL A 343 -34.05 -16.03 -11.50
CA VAL A 343 -34.47 -14.66 -11.83
C VAL A 343 -35.11 -13.97 -10.62
N SER A 344 -35.98 -14.66 -9.88
CA SER A 344 -36.58 -14.11 -8.66
C SER A 344 -35.53 -13.84 -7.58
N ALA A 345 -34.53 -14.71 -7.44
CA ALA A 345 -33.41 -14.51 -6.51
C ALA A 345 -32.54 -13.29 -6.89
N VAL A 346 -32.21 -13.12 -8.17
CA VAL A 346 -31.47 -11.95 -8.68
C VAL A 346 -32.28 -10.67 -8.48
N ARG A 347 -33.55 -10.69 -8.88
CA ARG A 347 -34.49 -9.57 -8.69
C ARG A 347 -34.58 -9.14 -7.22
N LYS A 348 -34.61 -10.11 -6.30
CA LYS A 348 -34.59 -9.85 -4.85
C LYS A 348 -33.30 -9.12 -4.42
N GLN A 349 -32.13 -9.48 -4.95
CA GLN A 349 -30.88 -8.79 -4.58
C GLN A 349 -30.79 -7.37 -5.14
N LEU A 350 -31.33 -7.12 -6.34
CA LEU A 350 -31.42 -5.78 -6.91
C LEU A 350 -32.28 -4.86 -6.03
N ILE A 351 -33.49 -5.29 -5.64
CA ILE A 351 -34.35 -4.48 -4.78
C ILE A 351 -33.77 -4.32 -3.36
N VAL A 352 -33.13 -5.34 -2.78
CA VAL A 352 -32.45 -5.22 -1.48
C VAL A 352 -31.34 -4.15 -1.53
N SER A 353 -30.59 -4.10 -2.64
CA SER A 353 -29.51 -3.13 -2.81
C SER A 353 -30.03 -1.69 -2.95
N LEU A 354 -31.13 -1.50 -3.68
CA LEU A 354 -31.67 -0.20 -4.08
C LEU A 354 -32.79 0.34 -3.19
N SER A 355 -33.47 -0.50 -2.42
CA SER A 355 -34.64 -0.10 -1.62
C SER A 355 -34.43 1.11 -0.69
N PRO A 356 -33.24 1.38 -0.10
CA PRO A 356 -33.04 2.59 0.70
C PRO A 356 -33.11 3.90 -0.09
N TYR A 357 -33.09 3.82 -1.43
CA TYR A 357 -33.07 4.97 -2.34
C TYR A 357 -34.38 5.13 -3.12
N MET A 358 -35.32 4.18 -2.96
CA MET A 358 -36.62 4.19 -3.63
C MET A 358 -37.64 4.99 -2.82
N GLN A 359 -38.48 5.75 -3.53
CA GLN A 359 -39.64 6.43 -2.94
C GLN A 359 -40.91 5.61 -3.19
N ARG A 360 -41.98 5.87 -2.42
CA ARG A 360 -43.27 5.18 -2.61
C ARG A 360 -44.14 5.74 -3.74
N PRO A 361 -44.23 7.06 -3.97
CA PRO A 361 -45.03 7.61 -5.08
C PRO A 361 -44.44 7.24 -6.45
N GLY A 362 -45.30 7.07 -7.46
CA GLY A 362 -44.89 6.88 -8.86
C GLY A 362 -44.23 5.53 -9.18
N VAL A 363 -44.35 4.51 -8.32
CA VAL A 363 -43.71 3.20 -8.52
C VAL A 363 -44.05 2.62 -9.89
N GLY A 364 -43.01 2.30 -10.67
CA GLY A 364 -43.11 1.76 -12.03
C GLY A 364 -43.11 2.81 -13.14
N GLU A 365 -43.20 4.10 -12.82
CA GLU A 365 -43.08 5.18 -13.80
C GLU A 365 -41.61 5.43 -14.19
N PRO A 366 -41.30 5.89 -15.42
CA PRO A 366 -39.93 6.18 -15.84
C PRO A 366 -39.18 7.14 -14.91
N GLU A 367 -39.87 8.16 -14.38
CA GLU A 367 -39.31 9.15 -13.45
C GLU A 367 -38.91 8.50 -12.10
N TRP A 368 -39.66 7.49 -11.65
CA TRP A 368 -39.35 6.79 -10.40
C TRP A 368 -38.05 5.98 -10.48
N PHE A 369 -37.76 5.35 -11.62
CA PHE A 369 -36.49 4.68 -11.86
C PHE A 369 -35.34 5.68 -11.91
N ALA A 370 -35.51 6.79 -12.64
CA ALA A 370 -34.51 7.86 -12.73
C ALA A 370 -34.20 8.48 -11.35
N GLN A 371 -35.23 8.75 -10.54
CA GLN A 371 -35.06 9.28 -9.19
C GLN A 371 -34.38 8.27 -8.25
N THR A 372 -34.67 6.97 -8.39
CA THR A 372 -33.99 5.91 -7.63
C THR A 372 -32.50 5.87 -7.96
N ALA A 373 -32.14 5.97 -9.24
CA ALA A 373 -30.74 6.03 -9.68
C ALA A 373 -30.02 7.26 -9.12
N GLN A 374 -30.64 8.43 -9.23
CA GLN A 374 -30.09 9.68 -8.69
C GLN A 374 -29.91 9.63 -7.16
N ASN A 375 -30.91 9.13 -6.43
CA ASN A 375 -30.83 8.99 -4.98
C ASN A 375 -29.72 8.02 -4.57
N CYS A 376 -29.59 6.89 -5.28
CA CYS A 376 -28.55 5.91 -5.04
C CYS A 376 -27.16 6.53 -5.21
N ALA A 377 -26.92 7.20 -6.35
CA ALA A 377 -25.62 7.74 -6.70
C ALA A 377 -25.16 8.89 -5.78
N THR A 378 -26.10 9.65 -5.21
CA THR A 378 -25.76 10.88 -4.47
C THR A 378 -25.95 10.78 -2.95
N ARG A 379 -26.55 9.69 -2.43
CA ARG A 379 -26.95 9.60 -1.02
C ARG A 379 -25.82 9.88 -0.03
N PHE A 380 -24.63 9.34 -0.31
CA PHE A 380 -23.48 9.42 0.57
C PHE A 380 -22.79 10.76 0.55
N THR A 381 -23.07 11.59 -0.45
CA THR A 381 -22.22 12.74 -0.74
C THR A 381 -23.01 14.06 -0.87
N ALA A 382 -24.29 14.04 -1.26
CA ALA A 382 -25.11 15.24 -1.45
C ALA A 382 -25.15 16.23 -0.26
N HIS A 383 -24.93 15.75 0.97
CA HIS A 383 -24.97 16.55 2.19
C HIS A 383 -23.61 17.15 2.60
N LEU A 384 -22.52 16.80 1.90
CA LEU A 384 -21.16 17.22 2.29
C LEU A 384 -20.91 18.72 2.00
N PRO A 385 -20.07 19.40 2.80
CA PRO A 385 -19.86 20.85 2.72
C PRO A 385 -18.89 21.23 1.59
N VAL A 386 -19.33 21.16 0.33
CA VAL A 386 -18.49 21.38 -0.87
C VAL A 386 -17.75 22.73 -0.88
N ASP A 387 -18.33 23.76 -0.26
CA ASP A 387 -17.71 25.10 -0.17
C ASP A 387 -16.46 25.12 0.72
N LYS A 388 -16.30 24.12 1.60
CA LYS A 388 -15.14 23.98 2.50
C LYS A 388 -14.06 23.05 1.97
N PHE A 389 -14.27 22.43 0.81
CA PHE A 389 -13.35 21.44 0.28
C PHE A 389 -12.05 22.07 -0.20
N THR A 390 -10.93 21.50 0.25
CA THR A 390 -9.61 21.71 -0.36
C THR A 390 -9.58 21.20 -1.81
N LYS A 391 -8.52 21.49 -2.56
CA LYS A 391 -8.32 20.92 -3.90
C LYS A 391 -8.36 19.39 -3.85
N GLN A 392 -7.67 18.81 -2.88
CA GLN A 392 -7.57 17.36 -2.70
C GLN A 392 -8.93 16.73 -2.35
N GLU A 393 -9.72 17.38 -1.51
CA GLU A 393 -11.07 16.91 -1.15
C GLU A 393 -12.06 16.94 -2.32
N ARG A 394 -11.89 17.85 -3.29
CA ARG A 394 -12.68 17.84 -4.53
C ARG A 394 -12.35 16.63 -5.39
N VAL A 395 -11.07 16.24 -5.47
CA VAL A 395 -10.66 15.03 -6.20
C VAL A 395 -11.23 13.79 -5.52
N LEU A 396 -11.13 13.69 -4.20
CA LEU A 396 -11.74 12.61 -3.42
C LEU A 396 -13.25 12.52 -3.62
N ARG A 397 -13.94 13.67 -3.58
CA ARG A 397 -15.37 13.76 -3.84
C ARG A 397 -15.73 13.20 -5.20
N ASN A 398 -15.04 13.64 -6.24
CA ASN A 398 -15.32 13.21 -7.62
C ASN A 398 -15.10 11.71 -7.78
N ALA A 399 -14.03 11.15 -7.19
CA ALA A 399 -13.77 9.72 -7.21
C ALA A 399 -14.90 8.92 -6.53
N VAL A 400 -15.39 9.39 -5.38
CA VAL A 400 -16.52 8.75 -4.68
C VAL A 400 -17.82 8.83 -5.50
N ASP A 401 -18.12 10.01 -6.06
CA ASP A 401 -19.32 10.21 -6.87
C ASP A 401 -19.30 9.33 -8.14
N GLU A 402 -18.15 9.17 -8.79
CA GLU A 402 -18.00 8.32 -9.97
C GLU A 402 -18.23 6.84 -9.65
N VAL A 403 -17.63 6.34 -8.57
CA VAL A 403 -17.82 4.96 -8.10
C VAL A 403 -19.29 4.69 -7.75
N LEU A 404 -19.94 5.63 -7.05
CA LEU A 404 -21.36 5.52 -6.73
C LEU A 404 -22.23 5.60 -7.99
N HIS A 405 -21.90 6.48 -8.93
CA HIS A 405 -22.61 6.61 -10.20
C HIS A 405 -22.60 5.28 -10.95
N GLU A 406 -21.43 4.66 -11.16
CA GLU A 406 -21.32 3.43 -11.93
C GLU A 406 -22.02 2.24 -11.25
N ILE A 407 -21.84 2.07 -9.93
CA ILE A 407 -22.55 1.03 -9.17
C ILE A 407 -24.07 1.22 -9.31
N CYS A 408 -24.55 2.44 -9.07
CA CYS A 408 -25.98 2.73 -9.09
C CYS A 408 -26.56 2.65 -10.51
N ARG A 409 -25.81 3.05 -11.53
CA ARG A 409 -26.19 2.93 -12.95
C ARG A 409 -26.45 1.46 -13.30
N VAL A 410 -25.49 0.57 -13.04
CA VAL A 410 -25.64 -0.87 -13.34
C VAL A 410 -26.80 -1.48 -12.58
N LEU A 411 -26.89 -1.24 -11.25
CA LEU A 411 -27.97 -1.81 -10.44
C LEU A 411 -29.36 -1.29 -10.85
N THR A 412 -29.50 -0.01 -11.16
CA THR A 412 -30.81 0.57 -11.51
C THR A 412 -31.25 0.25 -12.94
N MET A 413 -30.31 0.13 -13.88
CA MET A 413 -30.60 -0.37 -15.23
C MET A 413 -31.09 -1.82 -15.17
N ALA A 414 -30.37 -2.69 -14.46
CA ALA A 414 -30.81 -4.08 -14.26
C ALA A 414 -32.17 -4.14 -13.53
N TRP A 415 -32.40 -3.27 -12.53
CA TRP A 415 -33.69 -3.20 -11.82
C TRP A 415 -34.85 -2.79 -12.71
N THR A 416 -34.64 -1.86 -13.65
CA THR A 416 -35.68 -1.41 -14.58
C THR A 416 -36.22 -2.58 -15.41
N GLU A 417 -35.32 -3.46 -15.84
CA GLU A 417 -35.66 -4.66 -16.60
C GLU A 417 -36.21 -5.78 -15.69
N ALA A 418 -35.65 -5.94 -14.50
CA ALA A 418 -36.08 -6.93 -13.51
C ALA A 418 -37.43 -6.60 -12.87
N PHE A 419 -37.93 -5.36 -13.00
CA PHE A 419 -39.14 -4.91 -12.32
C PHE A 419 -40.36 -5.80 -12.64
N GLY A 420 -40.53 -6.14 -13.92
CA GLY A 420 -41.62 -6.98 -14.45
C GLY A 420 -41.17 -8.29 -15.11
N VAL A 421 -39.93 -8.74 -14.89
CA VAL A 421 -39.34 -9.89 -15.59
C VAL A 421 -40.07 -11.22 -15.32
N GLU A 422 -40.67 -11.38 -14.14
CA GLU A 422 -41.39 -12.62 -13.77
C GLU A 422 -42.67 -12.85 -14.59
N ALA A 423 -43.17 -11.82 -15.28
CA ALA A 423 -44.30 -11.92 -16.20
C ALA A 423 -43.88 -12.21 -17.66
N GLN A 424 -42.58 -12.24 -17.95
CA GLN A 424 -42.04 -12.48 -19.30
C GLN A 424 -41.88 -13.97 -19.59
N SER A 425 -41.62 -14.32 -20.86
CA SER A 425 -41.27 -15.70 -21.21
C SER A 425 -39.91 -16.10 -20.64
N LEU A 426 -39.69 -17.41 -20.47
CA LEU A 426 -38.41 -17.94 -19.98
C LEU A 426 -37.24 -17.56 -20.89
N ASP A 427 -37.45 -17.47 -22.21
CA ASP A 427 -36.43 -17.06 -23.17
C ASP A 427 -35.99 -15.61 -22.96
N ILE A 428 -36.95 -14.69 -22.74
CA ILE A 428 -36.65 -13.28 -22.46
C ILE A 428 -35.95 -13.14 -21.12
N ALA A 429 -36.45 -13.82 -20.08
CA ALA A 429 -35.85 -13.80 -18.75
C ALA A 429 -34.41 -14.35 -18.78
N GLY A 430 -34.16 -15.42 -19.54
CA GLY A 430 -32.82 -15.95 -19.77
C GLY A 430 -31.89 -14.97 -20.47
N ALA A 431 -32.36 -14.30 -21.54
CA ALA A 431 -31.56 -13.29 -22.24
C ALA A 431 -31.19 -12.08 -21.35
N LEU A 432 -32.11 -11.65 -20.48
CA LEU A 432 -31.84 -10.57 -19.51
C LEU A 432 -30.84 -11.01 -18.44
N MET A 433 -30.90 -12.25 -17.96
CA MET A 433 -29.92 -12.80 -17.02
C MET A 433 -28.51 -12.79 -17.60
N GLU A 434 -28.34 -13.17 -18.87
CA GLU A 434 -27.05 -13.12 -19.57
C GLU A 434 -26.52 -11.68 -19.67
N LYS A 435 -27.41 -10.72 -19.96
CA LYS A 435 -27.06 -9.29 -19.99
C LYS A 435 -26.61 -8.79 -18.61
N TRP A 436 -27.40 -9.03 -17.56
CA TRP A 436 -27.04 -8.60 -16.21
C TRP A 436 -25.77 -9.25 -15.70
N ARG A 437 -25.53 -10.52 -16.07
CA ARG A 437 -24.27 -11.21 -15.77
C ARG A 437 -23.07 -10.44 -16.34
N ALA A 438 -23.12 -10.09 -17.63
CA ALA A 438 -22.07 -9.32 -18.29
C ALA A 438 -21.87 -7.93 -17.65
N GLU A 439 -22.96 -7.20 -17.38
CA GLU A 439 -22.88 -5.86 -16.77
C GLU A 439 -22.30 -5.90 -15.34
N VAL A 440 -22.67 -6.90 -14.53
CA VAL A 440 -22.14 -7.09 -13.18
C VAL A 440 -20.68 -7.56 -13.19
N ASP A 441 -20.31 -8.44 -14.13
CA ASP A 441 -18.92 -8.85 -14.33
C ASP A 441 -18.03 -7.65 -14.68
N THR A 442 -18.44 -6.83 -15.66
CA THR A 442 -17.72 -5.61 -16.04
C THR A 442 -17.65 -4.60 -14.89
N LEU A 443 -18.71 -4.44 -14.08
CA LEU A 443 -18.68 -3.54 -12.92
C LEU A 443 -17.67 -4.02 -11.87
N ILE A 444 -17.65 -5.31 -11.55
CA ILE A 444 -16.71 -5.87 -10.57
C ILE A 444 -15.28 -5.76 -11.07
N GLU A 445 -15.05 -6.02 -12.35
CA GLU A 445 -13.73 -5.81 -12.98
C GLU A 445 -13.31 -4.34 -12.95
N TRP A 446 -14.21 -3.40 -13.26
CA TRP A 446 -13.92 -1.96 -13.24
C TRP A 446 -13.63 -1.44 -11.83
N LEU A 447 -14.38 -1.91 -10.82
CA LEU A 447 -14.16 -1.52 -9.42
C LEU A 447 -12.81 -2.03 -8.91
N ASP A 448 -12.41 -3.25 -9.31
CA ASP A 448 -11.20 -3.96 -8.89
C ASP A 448 -10.85 -3.73 -7.40
N TRP A 449 -11.84 -3.90 -6.53
CA TRP A 449 -11.69 -3.55 -5.12
C TRP A 449 -10.78 -4.55 -4.38
N PRO A 450 -9.71 -4.08 -3.70
CA PRO A 450 -8.79 -4.95 -2.97
C PRO A 450 -9.43 -5.79 -1.86
N VAL A 451 -10.62 -5.43 -1.38
CA VAL A 451 -11.36 -6.25 -0.41
C VAL A 451 -11.76 -7.61 -0.97
N TRP A 452 -11.81 -7.79 -2.29
CA TRP A 452 -12.09 -9.07 -2.93
C TRP A 452 -10.86 -9.96 -3.08
N LEU A 453 -9.65 -9.41 -2.88
CA LEU A 453 -8.41 -10.17 -2.83
C LEU A 453 -8.33 -10.90 -1.48
N LYS A 454 -8.69 -12.19 -1.49
CA LYS A 454 -8.73 -13.04 -0.31
C LYS A 454 -8.20 -14.42 -0.64
N CYS A 455 -7.57 -15.04 0.35
CA CYS A 455 -7.30 -16.46 0.29
C CYS A 455 -8.61 -17.23 0.47
N TYR A 456 -8.90 -18.14 -0.46
CA TYR A 456 -10.07 -18.99 -0.41
C TYR A 456 -9.68 -20.44 -0.74
N PRO A 457 -10.00 -21.43 0.13
CA PRO A 457 -10.62 -21.27 1.46
C PRO A 457 -9.77 -20.44 2.43
N ALA A 458 -10.35 -20.07 3.58
CA ALA A 458 -9.61 -19.37 4.63
C ALA A 458 -8.40 -20.20 5.09
N CYS A 459 -7.29 -19.53 5.39
CA CYS A 459 -6.04 -20.20 5.76
C CYS A 459 -6.14 -20.96 7.08
N GLY A 460 -5.33 -22.02 7.20
CA GLY A 460 -5.20 -22.79 8.44
C GLY A 460 -4.60 -21.98 9.58
N VAL A 461 -4.63 -22.53 10.80
CA VAL A 461 -4.06 -21.89 12.00
C VAL A 461 -2.53 -21.79 11.97
N ASP A 462 -1.88 -22.62 11.13
CA ASP A 462 -0.44 -22.61 10.87
C ASP A 462 -0.06 -21.83 9.61
N GLU A 463 -1.02 -21.09 9.04
CA GLU A 463 -0.88 -20.35 7.79
C GLU A 463 -1.37 -18.91 7.93
N PHE A 464 -0.93 -18.06 7.01
CA PHE A 464 -1.50 -16.72 6.84
C PHE A 464 -1.75 -16.44 5.37
N CYS A 465 -2.65 -15.49 5.10
CA CYS A 465 -2.97 -15.09 3.74
C CYS A 465 -1.88 -14.15 3.21
N TYR A 466 -1.05 -14.67 2.33
CA TYR A 466 0.00 -13.91 1.66
C TYR A 466 -0.53 -13.32 0.36
N ILE A 467 -0.29 -12.02 0.20
CA ILE A 467 -0.58 -11.27 -1.02
C ILE A 467 0.77 -11.02 -1.71
N PRO A 468 1.07 -11.69 -2.82
CA PRO A 468 2.33 -11.51 -3.52
C PRO A 468 2.50 -10.07 -4.01
N GLN A 469 3.70 -9.53 -3.86
CA GLN A 469 4.07 -8.20 -4.34
C GLN A 469 4.96 -8.37 -5.58
N ARG A 470 4.71 -7.62 -6.66
CA ARG A 470 5.65 -7.55 -7.80
C ARG A 470 6.88 -6.75 -7.40
N GLY A 471 8.04 -7.10 -7.99
CA GLY A 471 9.27 -6.34 -7.81
C GLY A 471 9.82 -6.36 -6.38
N LEU A 472 9.58 -7.43 -5.61
CA LEU A 472 10.26 -7.58 -4.33
C LEU A 472 11.78 -7.63 -4.60
N PRO A 473 12.61 -6.88 -3.84
CA PRO A 473 14.06 -6.89 -4.01
C PRO A 473 14.69 -8.25 -3.66
N PHE A 474 13.88 -9.26 -3.37
CA PHE A 474 14.29 -10.61 -3.02
C PHE A 474 13.59 -11.69 -3.87
N ASP A 475 12.83 -11.28 -4.88
CA ASP A 475 12.33 -12.17 -5.92
C ASP A 475 13.50 -12.50 -6.89
N PRO A 476 13.77 -13.77 -7.21
CA PRO A 476 14.77 -14.13 -8.21
C PRO A 476 14.46 -13.61 -9.63
N ASP A 477 13.21 -13.26 -9.93
CA ASP A 477 12.80 -12.61 -11.18
C ASP A 477 11.89 -11.40 -10.90
N PRO A 478 12.46 -10.27 -10.43
CA PRO A 478 11.67 -9.12 -9.99
C PRO A 478 10.98 -8.38 -11.16
N ASP A 479 11.40 -8.64 -12.40
CA ASP A 479 10.77 -8.15 -13.63
C ASP A 479 9.85 -9.22 -14.28
N GLY A 480 9.75 -10.42 -13.68
CA GLY A 480 8.92 -11.52 -14.15
C GLY A 480 7.43 -11.28 -13.91
N ASP A 481 6.58 -11.99 -14.66
CA ASP A 481 5.14 -11.98 -14.41
C ASP A 481 4.83 -12.76 -13.13
N VAL A 482 4.81 -12.05 -12.00
CA VAL A 482 4.53 -12.64 -10.70
C VAL A 482 3.03 -12.93 -10.60
N ASP A 483 2.68 -14.20 -10.36
CA ASP A 483 1.33 -14.58 -9.96
C ASP A 483 0.96 -13.87 -8.64
N GLN A 484 0.16 -12.82 -8.77
CA GLN A 484 -0.36 -12.01 -7.66
C GLN A 484 -1.56 -12.65 -6.94
N THR A 485 -1.90 -13.91 -7.26
CA THR A 485 -3.00 -14.61 -6.61
C THR A 485 -2.73 -14.78 -5.10
N PRO A 486 -3.66 -14.32 -4.24
CA PRO A 486 -3.59 -14.57 -2.81
C PRO A 486 -3.49 -16.07 -2.49
N ARG A 487 -2.54 -16.44 -1.62
CA ARG A 487 -2.34 -17.85 -1.24
C ARG A 487 -2.03 -17.99 0.23
N CYS A 488 -2.51 -19.08 0.83
CA CYS A 488 -2.13 -19.45 2.17
C CYS A 488 -0.70 -19.98 2.17
N ILE A 489 0.15 -19.42 3.02
CA ILE A 489 1.52 -19.89 3.23
C ILE A 489 1.74 -20.21 4.69
N LYS A 490 2.54 -21.24 4.97
CA LYS A 490 2.85 -21.65 6.34
C LYS A 490 3.68 -20.58 7.04
N ILE A 491 3.36 -20.34 8.31
CA ILE A 491 4.12 -19.41 9.15
C ILE A 491 5.60 -19.82 9.22
N ASP A 492 5.87 -21.13 9.29
CA ASP A 492 7.23 -21.69 9.39
C ASP A 492 7.89 -22.06 8.05
N SER A 493 7.35 -21.64 6.90
CA SER A 493 7.97 -21.95 5.61
C SER A 493 9.33 -21.27 5.44
N LEU A 494 10.30 -21.99 4.88
CA LEU A 494 11.51 -21.40 4.31
C LEU A 494 11.09 -20.50 3.13
N TRP A 495 11.63 -19.27 3.03
CA TRP A 495 11.31 -18.23 2.03
C TRP A 495 10.74 -18.83 0.73
N VAL A 496 9.45 -18.59 0.46
CA VAL A 496 8.82 -18.88 -0.84
C VAL A 496 9.15 -17.77 -1.81
#